data_AF-A0A318YRL0-F1
#
_entry.id   AF-A0A318YRL0-F1
#
_cell.length_a   1.000
_cell.length_b   1.000
_cell.length_c   1.000
_cell.angle_alpha   90.00
_cell.angle_beta   90.00
_cell.angle_gamma   90.00
#
_symmetry.space_group_name_H-M   'P 1'
#
loop_
_entity.id
_entity.type
_entity.pdbx_description
1 polymer ?
#
loop_
_entity_poly.entity_id
_entity_poly.type
_entity_poly.pdbx_seq_one_letter_code
_entity_poly.pdbx_strand_id
1 'polypeptide(L)'
;MSMKRSFHSARAALIRFWGFPAENLEPPFHDAFFTYVNNGAVKKVGEIESVEILHRNDGSNPIHKSHFNRNDPANIISARIKPKNGSARTHHIYENGTGTMHVPSGPLLQTSGVVGT
;
A
#
# COMPACT_ATOMS: atom_id res chain seq x y z
N MET A 1 27.76 -3.29 -30.01
CA MET A 1 26.42 -3.77 -29.59
C MET A 1 25.80 -2.72 -28.69
N SER A 2 24.64 -2.20 -29.10
CA SER A 2 23.94 -1.08 -28.46
C SER A 2 23.09 -1.60 -27.29
N MET A 3 23.34 -1.15 -26.07
CA MET A 3 22.41 -1.35 -24.96
C MET A 3 21.46 -0.16 -24.90
N LYS A 4 20.31 -0.30 -25.56
CA LYS A 4 19.19 0.64 -25.38
C LYS A 4 18.61 0.40 -23.99
N ARG A 5 19.06 1.19 -23.00
CA ARG A 5 18.34 1.33 -21.73
C ARG A 5 17.08 2.12 -22.01
N SER A 6 15.99 1.40 -22.30
CA SER A 6 14.64 1.97 -22.31
C SER A 6 14.28 2.31 -20.87
N PHE A 7 14.62 3.51 -20.42
CA PHE A 7 14.04 4.07 -19.21
C PHE A 7 12.56 4.25 -19.49
N HIS A 8 11.73 3.33 -19.01
CA HIS A 8 10.29 3.54 -18.94
C HIS A 8 10.10 4.78 -18.08
N SER A 9 9.79 5.89 -18.74
CA SER A 9 9.25 7.09 -18.12
C SER A 9 8.00 6.64 -17.36
N ALA A 10 8.12 6.52 -16.03
CA ALA A 10 6.97 6.41 -15.17
C ALA A 10 6.20 7.71 -15.33
N ARG A 11 5.18 7.71 -16.19
CA ARG A 11 4.12 8.70 -16.10
C ARG A 11 3.62 8.60 -14.67
N ALA A 12 3.90 9.60 -13.84
CA ALA A 12 3.31 9.71 -12.52
C ALA A 12 1.80 9.74 -12.74
N ALA A 13 1.15 8.58 -12.59
CA ALA A 13 -0.30 8.50 -12.61
C ALA A 13 -0.78 9.40 -11.49
N LEU A 14 -1.70 10.32 -11.77
CA LEU A 14 -2.29 11.16 -10.75
C LEU A 14 -3.08 10.25 -9.79
N ILE A 15 -2.48 9.92 -8.66
CA ILE A 15 -3.13 9.13 -7.62
C ILE A 15 -4.22 10.00 -7.00
N ARG A 16 -5.46 9.49 -6.97
CA ARG A 16 -6.56 10.17 -6.27
C ARG A 16 -6.51 9.81 -4.79
N PHE A 17 -6.49 10.82 -3.93
CA PHE A 17 -6.52 10.63 -2.48
C PHE A 17 -7.93 10.89 -1.92
N TRP A 18 -8.38 10.03 -1.01
CA TRP A 18 -9.70 10.08 -0.37
C TRP A 18 -9.61 9.77 1.13
N GLY A 19 -10.72 9.97 1.86
CA GLY A 19 -10.81 9.69 3.28
C GLY A 19 -10.18 10.79 4.12
N PHE A 20 -9.39 10.41 5.13
CA PHE A 20 -8.69 11.38 5.97
C PHE A 20 -7.62 12.13 5.15
N PRO A 21 -7.52 13.47 5.24
CA PRO A 21 -6.53 14.24 4.48
C PRO A 21 -5.10 13.81 4.86
N ALA A 22 -4.31 13.36 3.88
CA ALA A 22 -2.96 12.85 4.13
C ALA A 22 -2.04 13.94 4.70
N GLU A 23 -2.28 15.19 4.33
CA GLU A 23 -1.60 16.39 4.82
C GLU A 23 -1.82 16.66 6.31
N ASN A 24 -2.91 16.14 6.90
CA ASN A 24 -3.23 16.29 8.31
C ASN A 24 -2.69 15.14 9.16
N LEU A 25 -1.93 14.21 8.58
CA LEU A 25 -1.27 13.16 9.33
C LEU A 25 -0.15 13.77 10.16
N GLU A 26 -0.12 13.44 11.45
CA GLU A 26 1.00 13.82 12.32
C GLU A 26 2.27 13.02 11.94
N PRO A 27 3.47 13.62 12.04
CA PRO A 27 4.72 12.88 11.98
C PRO A 27 4.77 11.77 13.05
N PRO A 28 5.39 10.61 12.77
CA PRO A 28 6.11 10.26 11.54
C PRO A 28 5.20 9.73 10.40
N PHE A 29 3.89 9.64 10.64
CA PHE A 29 2.98 8.94 9.74
C PHE A 29 2.72 9.63 8.41
N HIS A 30 2.84 10.96 8.37
CA HIS A 30 2.81 11.72 7.12
C HIS A 30 3.85 11.18 6.12
N ASP A 31 5.11 11.15 6.52
CA ASP A 31 6.21 10.73 5.65
C ASP A 31 6.17 9.23 5.38
N ALA A 32 5.76 8.44 6.38
CA ALA A 32 5.56 7.01 6.23
C ALA A 32 4.50 6.69 5.17
N PHE A 33 3.39 7.42 5.17
CA PHE A 33 2.31 7.25 4.19
C PHE A 33 2.81 7.49 2.77
N PHE A 34 3.44 8.64 2.52
CA PHE A 34 3.96 8.96 1.18
C PHE A 34 5.10 8.03 0.76
N THR A 35 5.98 7.64 1.68
CA THR A 35 7.05 6.67 1.41
C THR A 35 6.45 5.33 0.99
N TYR A 36 5.43 4.86 1.71
CA TYR A 36 4.78 3.61 1.40
C TYR A 36 4.02 3.66 0.07
N VAL A 37 3.21 4.69 -0.16
CA VAL A 37 2.41 4.82 -1.39
C VAL A 37 3.32 4.87 -2.63
N ASN A 38 4.41 5.66 -2.60
CA ASN A 38 5.29 5.82 -3.75
C ASN A 38 6.22 4.63 -4.00
N ASN A 39 6.56 3.85 -2.96
CA ASN A 39 7.54 2.76 -3.08
C ASN A 39 6.93 1.39 -2.76
N GLY A 40 6.44 1.22 -1.53
CA GLY A 40 5.98 -0.06 -1.01
C GLY A 40 4.73 -0.58 -1.70
N ALA A 41 3.71 0.27 -1.85
CA ALA A 41 2.44 -0.08 -2.46
C ALA A 41 2.60 -0.37 -3.96
N VAL A 42 3.29 0.49 -4.70
CA VAL A 42 3.54 0.30 -6.14
C VAL A 42 4.24 -1.02 -6.43
N LYS A 43 5.24 -1.40 -5.61
CA LYS A 43 5.92 -2.70 -5.73
C LYS A 43 5.00 -3.90 -5.49
N LYS A 44 3.93 -3.73 -4.69
CA LYS A 44 3.01 -4.82 -4.31
C LYS A 44 1.82 -4.96 -5.25
N VAL A 45 1.27 -3.85 -5.73
CA VAL A 45 0.00 -3.84 -6.50
C VAL A 45 0.14 -3.25 -7.90
N GLY A 46 1.32 -2.76 -8.28
CA GLY A 46 1.55 -2.08 -9.55
C GLY A 46 1.05 -0.62 -9.53
N GLU A 47 0.63 -0.12 -10.69
CA GLU A 47 0.12 1.26 -10.81
C GLU A 47 -1.13 1.47 -9.94
N ILE A 48 -1.13 2.55 -9.16
CA ILE A 48 -2.21 2.90 -8.24
C ILE A 48 -3.17 3.88 -8.92
N GLU A 49 -4.47 3.62 -8.83
CA GLU A 49 -5.53 4.52 -9.27
C GLU A 49 -5.93 5.48 -8.15
N SER A 50 -6.16 4.96 -6.94
CA SER A 50 -6.56 5.75 -5.79
C SER A 50 -6.12 5.16 -4.46
N VAL A 51 -5.97 6.03 -3.46
CA VAL A 51 -5.69 5.68 -2.06
C VAL A 51 -6.70 6.36 -1.16
N GLU A 52 -7.29 5.62 -0.24
CA GLU A 52 -8.24 6.12 0.74
C GLU A 52 -7.69 5.86 2.15
N ILE A 53 -7.42 6.91 2.94
CA ILE A 53 -7.02 6.74 4.34
C ILE A 53 -8.28 6.49 5.17
N LEU A 54 -8.38 5.28 5.72
CA LEU A 54 -9.54 4.86 6.51
C LEU A 54 -9.45 5.48 7.91
N HIS A 55 -10.53 6.14 8.31
CA HIS A 55 -10.70 6.73 9.63
C HIS A 55 -12.11 6.44 10.15
N ARG A 56 -12.35 6.68 11.43
CA ARG A 56 -13.71 6.58 11.98
C ARG A 56 -14.55 7.76 11.50
N ASN A 57 -15.85 7.54 11.32
CA ASN A 57 -16.79 8.53 10.76
C ASN A 57 -16.95 9.80 11.61
N ASP A 58 -16.38 9.84 12.81
CA ASP A 58 -16.31 10.99 13.71
C ASP A 58 -15.12 11.93 13.40
N GLY A 59 -14.32 11.62 12.37
CA GLY A 59 -13.13 12.38 12.01
C GLY A 59 -11.95 12.19 12.98
N SER A 60 -12.02 11.20 13.88
CA SER A 60 -10.94 10.91 14.81
C SER A 60 -9.68 10.39 14.11
N ASN A 61 -8.55 10.51 14.82
CA ASN A 61 -7.21 10.21 14.34
C ASN A 61 -7.15 8.84 13.62
N PRO A 62 -6.68 8.78 12.35
CA PRO A 62 -6.59 7.53 11.59
C PRO A 62 -5.53 6.56 12.14
N ILE A 63 -4.64 7.05 13.01
CA ILE A 63 -3.60 6.25 13.66
C ILE A 63 -4.23 5.41 14.77
N HIS A 64 -4.07 4.10 14.68
CA HIS A 64 -4.59 3.15 15.68
C HIS A 64 -3.61 1.99 15.89
N LYS A 65 -3.88 1.19 16.93
CA LYS A 65 -3.08 -0.01 17.21
C LYS A 65 -3.36 -1.09 16.17
N SER A 66 -2.29 -1.68 15.64
CA SER A 66 -2.39 -2.87 14.80
C SER A 66 -2.94 -4.03 15.62
N HIS A 67 -3.99 -4.66 15.11
CA HIS A 67 -4.52 -5.90 15.67
C HIS A 67 -3.92 -7.16 14.99
N PHE A 68 -2.95 -6.98 14.07
CA PHE A 68 -2.35 -8.09 13.32
C PHE A 68 -1.47 -8.96 14.21
N ASN A 69 -0.62 -8.36 15.05
CA ASN A 69 0.13 -9.06 16.08
C ASN A 69 -0.38 -8.60 17.45
N ARG A 70 -1.13 -9.44 18.16
CA ARG A 70 -1.66 -9.09 19.48
C ARG A 70 -0.58 -8.81 20.52
N ASN A 71 0.63 -9.32 20.30
CA ASN A 71 1.78 -9.17 21.20
C ASN A 71 2.67 -7.98 20.84
N ASP A 72 2.40 -7.28 19.73
CA ASP A 72 3.14 -6.10 19.29
C ASP A 72 2.17 -5.07 18.70
N PRO A 73 1.55 -4.24 19.55
CA PRO A 73 0.60 -3.21 19.13
C PRO A 73 1.37 -2.00 18.58
N ALA A 74 1.95 -2.17 17.39
CA ALA A 74 2.51 -1.07 16.62
C ALA A 74 1.41 -0.09 16.22
N ASN A 75 1.73 1.21 16.21
CA ASN A 75 0.84 2.22 15.64
C ASN A 75 0.83 2.08 14.11
N ILE A 76 -0.35 2.10 13.51
CA ILE A 76 -0.54 1.98 12.07
C ILE A 76 -1.59 2.95 11.55
N ILE A 77 -1.55 3.18 10.24
CA ILE A 77 -2.66 3.73 9.47
C ILE A 77 -3.20 2.66 8.54
N SER A 78 -4.52 2.56 8.46
CA SER A 78 -5.19 1.70 7.47
C SER A 78 -5.48 2.52 6.22
N ALA A 79 -4.94 2.09 5.08
CA ALA A 79 -5.19 2.72 3.78
C ALA A 79 -5.76 1.71 2.79
N ARG A 80 -6.89 2.02 2.16
CA ARG A 80 -7.43 1.23 1.06
C ARG A 80 -6.80 1.68 -0.25
N ILE A 81 -6.04 0.80 -0.88
CA ILE A 81 -5.31 1.07 -2.12
C ILE A 81 -6.04 0.35 -3.25
N LYS A 82 -6.47 1.12 -4.26
CA LYS A 82 -7.04 0.61 -5.50
C LYS A 82 -5.97 0.65 -6.59
N PRO A 83 -5.45 -0.50 -7.04
CA PRO A 83 -4.62 -0.54 -8.23
C PRO A 83 -5.48 -0.25 -9.48
N LYS A 84 -4.86 0.23 -10.55
CA LYS A 84 -5.56 0.38 -11.85
C LYS A 84 -6.08 -0.96 -12.36
N ASN A 85 -5.32 -2.03 -12.13
CA ASN A 85 -5.65 -3.38 -12.55
C ASN A 85 -5.74 -4.27 -11.30
N GLY A 86 -6.96 -4.49 -10.80
CA GLY A 86 -7.21 -5.39 -9.68
C GLY A 86 -8.23 -4.84 -8.68
N SER A 87 -8.42 -5.58 -7.60
CA SER A 87 -9.35 -5.20 -6.53
C SER A 87 -8.67 -4.29 -5.52
N ALA A 88 -9.42 -3.33 -4.99
CA ALA A 88 -8.96 -2.52 -3.87
C ALA A 88 -8.71 -3.38 -2.62
N ARG A 89 -7.62 -3.13 -1.93
CA ARG A 89 -7.23 -3.86 -0.71
C ARG A 89 -6.80 -2.90 0.38
N THR A 90 -7.00 -3.31 1.63
CA THR A 90 -6.54 -2.54 2.79
C THR A 90 -5.10 -2.91 3.12
N HIS A 91 -4.27 -1.88 3.27
CA HIS A 91 -2.89 -1.96 3.67
C HIS A 91 -2.74 -1.29 5.04
N HIS A 92 -1.97 -1.91 5.93
CA HIS A 92 -1.55 -1.28 7.18
C HIS A 92 -0.17 -0.67 6.96
N ILE A 93 -0.05 0.62 7.19
CA ILE A 93 1.17 1.40 7.03
C ILE A 93 1.73 1.68 8.42
N TYR A 94 2.98 1.30 8.65
CA TYR A 94 3.70 1.51 9.90
C TYR A 94 4.45 2.84 9.86
N GLU A 95 4.82 3.35 11.03
CA GLU A 95 5.60 4.60 11.20
C GLU A 95 6.92 4.67 10.43
N ASN A 96 7.51 3.51 10.07
CA ASN A 96 8.76 3.43 9.31
C ASN A 96 8.57 3.46 7.79
N GLY A 97 7.35 3.67 7.30
CA GLY A 97 7.03 3.69 5.86
C GLY A 97 6.98 2.31 5.21
N THR A 98 7.07 1.23 5.99
CA THR A 98 6.72 -0.11 5.53
C THR A 98 5.22 -0.36 5.70
N GLY A 99 4.72 -1.45 5.11
CA GLY A 99 3.31 -1.76 5.28
C GLY A 99 2.96 -3.17 4.83
N THR A 100 1.97 -3.76 5.48
CA THR A 100 1.46 -5.10 5.19
C THR A 100 0.16 -5.00 4.41
N MET A 101 -0.09 -5.99 3.55
CA MET A 101 -1.38 -6.16 2.87
C MET A 101 -1.94 -7.48 3.38
N HIS A 102 -3.17 -7.48 3.89
CA HIS A 102 -3.82 -8.75 4.17
C HIS A 102 -4.15 -9.41 2.83
N VAL A 103 -3.35 -10.41 2.44
CA VAL A 103 -3.70 -11.32 1.38
C VAL A 103 -4.76 -12.27 1.94
N PRO A 104 -5.94 -12.41 1.32
CA PRO A 104 -6.87 -13.46 1.72
C PRO A 104 -6.13 -14.79 1.61
N SER A 105 -6.13 -15.58 2.67
CA SER A 105 -5.66 -16.97 2.68
C SER A 105 -6.61 -17.83 1.83
N GLY A 106 -6.55 -17.66 0.51
CA GLY A 106 -7.01 -18.63 -0.47
C GLY A 106 -5.84 -19.53 -0.88
N PRO A 107 -6.08 -20.76 -1.36
CA PRO A 107 -5.00 -21.65 -1.75
C PRO A 107 -4.14 -20.94 -2.79
N LEU A 108 -2.86 -20.80 -2.47
CA LEU A 108 -1.84 -20.45 -3.44
C LEU A 108 -2.00 -21.42 -4.61
N LEU A 109 -2.42 -20.91 -5.76
CA LEU A 109 -2.07 -21.53 -7.04
C LEU A 109 -0.55 -21.58 -7.06
N GLN A 110 0.02 -22.71 -6.61
CA GLN A 110 1.33 -23.14 -7.04
C GLN A 110 1.21 -23.22 -8.56
N THR A 111 1.74 -22.21 -9.24
CA THR A 111 2.02 -22.33 -10.67
C THR A 111 3.01 -23.48 -10.78
N SER A 112 2.48 -24.62 -11.22
CA SER A 112 3.25 -25.81 -11.54
C SER A 112 4.41 -25.40 -12.43
N GLY A 113 5.63 -25.53 -11.90
CA GLY A 113 6.83 -25.54 -12.72
C GLY A 113 6.71 -26.75 -13.64
N VAL A 114 6.40 -26.48 -14.90
CA VAL A 114 6.62 -27.41 -16.00
C VAL A 114 8.12 -27.64 -16.07
N VAL A 115 8.59 -28.77 -15.55
CA VAL A 115 9.91 -29.29 -15.91
C VAL A 115 9.69 -30.06 -17.21
N GLY A 116 10.20 -29.47 -18.29
CA GLY A 116 10.21 -30.07 -19.61
C GLY A 116 10.98 -31.39 -19.62
N THR A 117 10.54 -32.22 -20.55
CA THR A 117 11.06 -33.51 -21.04
C THR A 117 12.58 -33.69 -21.02
#